data_AF-A0A6P0XPW4-F1
#
_entry.id   AF-A0A6P0XPW4-F1
#
_cell.length_a   1.000
_cell.length_b   1.000
_cell.length_c   1.000
_cell.angle_alpha   90.00
_cell.angle_beta   90.00
_cell.angle_gamma   90.00
#
_symmetry.space_group_name_H-M   'P 1'
#
loop_
_entity.id
_entity.type
_entity.pdbx_description
1 polymer ?
#
loop_
_entity_poly.entity_id
_entity_poly.type
_entity_poly.pdbx_seq_one_letter_code
_entity_poly.pdbx_strand_id
1 'polypeptide(L)'
;MKINQLPKLQRQPMRPEDKPGAEKECWQPRWRCFCCHDRGTIIPILASLVIEGYDPQKDKLPLCQNPDCEAGKAFYSPTLEECIDERISPAVCQQLDLIERENWHQTRLQWHQMRQKPVDLSTIGKNLRGASRSAQEQMEAERKHEEIISQYSGDKTTNSELLTNSHGNKTYATRPL
;
A
#
# COMPACT_ATOMS: atom_id res chain seq x y z
N MET A 1 32.20 -21.67 -21.88
CA MET A 1 30.91 -22.00 -22.52
C MET A 1 30.60 -20.92 -23.54
N LYS A 2 30.29 -21.29 -24.80
CA LYS A 2 30.04 -20.31 -25.88
C LYS A 2 28.58 -19.85 -25.81
N ILE A 3 28.37 -18.55 -25.61
CA ILE A 3 27.05 -17.89 -25.48
C ILE A 3 26.13 -18.14 -26.70
N ASN A 4 26.70 -18.49 -27.85
CA ASN A 4 25.99 -18.66 -29.13
C ASN A 4 25.23 -19.98 -29.30
N GLN A 5 25.12 -20.82 -28.26
CA GLN A 5 24.43 -22.12 -28.31
C GLN A 5 23.12 -22.15 -27.51
N LEU A 6 22.68 -21.02 -26.96
CA LEU A 6 21.42 -20.98 -26.22
C LEU A 6 20.22 -21.07 -27.19
N PRO A 7 19.25 -21.97 -26.93
CA PRO A 7 18.05 -22.05 -27.74
C PRO A 7 17.23 -20.76 -27.61
N LYS A 8 16.88 -20.16 -28.75
CA LYS A 8 16.00 -18.98 -28.77
C LYS A 8 14.56 -19.45 -28.55
N LEU A 9 13.93 -19.00 -27.47
CA LEU A 9 12.52 -19.25 -27.21
C LEU A 9 11.65 -18.34 -28.07
N GLN A 10 10.49 -18.86 -28.50
CA GLN A 10 9.48 -18.05 -29.18
C GLN A 10 8.95 -16.98 -28.22
N ARG A 11 8.67 -15.79 -28.76
CA ARG A 11 8.07 -14.71 -27.97
C ARG A 11 6.68 -15.13 -27.51
N GLN A 12 6.43 -15.06 -26.21
CA GLN A 12 5.08 -15.10 -25.63
C GLN A 12 4.72 -13.68 -25.21
N PRO A 13 4.07 -12.88 -26.09
CA PRO A 13 3.67 -11.53 -25.73
C PRO A 13 2.72 -11.59 -24.52
N MET A 14 2.98 -10.76 -23.51
CA MET A 14 2.37 -10.95 -22.19
C MET A 14 0.85 -10.80 -22.17
N ARG A 15 0.24 -9.99 -23.05
CA ARG A 15 -1.18 -9.60 -22.90
C ARG A 15 -1.83 -9.15 -24.21
N PRO A 16 -2.82 -9.89 -24.74
CA PRO A 16 -3.68 -9.42 -25.83
C PRO A 16 -4.41 -8.11 -25.50
N GLU A 17 -4.71 -7.88 -24.22
CA GLU A 17 -5.39 -6.68 -23.69
C GLU A 17 -4.53 -5.40 -23.71
N ASP A 18 -3.22 -5.51 -23.97
CA ASP A 18 -2.34 -4.35 -24.20
C ASP A 18 -2.32 -3.87 -25.66
N LYS A 19 -3.11 -4.50 -26.54
CA LYS A 19 -3.27 -4.04 -27.92
C LYS A 19 -4.02 -2.70 -27.98
N PRO A 20 -3.63 -1.77 -28.87
CA PRO A 20 -4.39 -0.55 -29.12
C PRO A 20 -5.85 -0.90 -29.48
N GLY A 21 -6.82 -0.36 -28.73
CA GLY A 21 -8.25 -0.61 -28.94
C GLY A 21 -8.85 -1.78 -28.16
N ALA A 22 -8.08 -2.51 -27.35
CA ALA A 22 -8.65 -3.51 -26.46
C ALA A 22 -9.31 -2.85 -25.24
N GLU A 23 -10.59 -3.17 -24.98
CA GLU A 23 -11.25 -2.82 -23.72
C GLU A 23 -10.57 -3.59 -22.58
N LYS A 24 -9.77 -2.87 -21.79
CA LYS A 24 -9.20 -3.41 -20.56
C LYS A 24 -10.28 -3.40 -19.49
N GLU A 25 -10.96 -4.52 -19.29
CA GLU A 25 -11.75 -4.75 -18.09
C GLU A 25 -10.87 -4.45 -16.86
N CYS A 26 -11.37 -3.63 -15.94
CA CYS A 26 -10.67 -3.44 -14.67
C CYS A 26 -10.78 -4.74 -13.90
N TRP A 27 -9.63 -5.38 -13.66
CA TRP A 27 -9.54 -6.59 -12.85
C TRP A 27 -10.26 -6.38 -11.51
N GLN A 28 -11.07 -7.36 -11.11
CA GLN A 28 -11.73 -7.40 -9.81
C GLN A 28 -11.51 -8.76 -9.14
N PRO A 29 -11.39 -8.81 -7.81
CA PRO A 29 -11.26 -10.06 -7.10
C PRO A 29 -12.52 -10.92 -7.24
N ARG A 30 -12.36 -12.24 -7.17
CA ARG A 30 -13.46 -13.23 -7.19
C ARG A 30 -13.68 -13.88 -5.82
N TRP A 31 -13.41 -13.13 -4.75
CA TRP A 31 -13.50 -13.69 -3.41
C TRP A 31 -14.95 -14.01 -3.06
N ARG A 32 -15.13 -15.13 -2.36
CA ARG A 32 -16.45 -15.49 -1.80
C ARG A 32 -16.73 -14.66 -0.56
N CYS A 33 -15.72 -14.49 0.29
CA CYS A 33 -15.76 -13.71 1.51
C CYS A 33 -14.73 -12.56 1.45
N PHE A 34 -15.23 -11.34 1.39
CA PHE A 34 -14.44 -10.11 1.34
C PHE A 34 -13.84 -9.76 2.70
N CYS A 35 -14.48 -10.13 3.83
CA CYS A 35 -13.88 -9.79 5.13
C CYS A 35 -12.54 -10.51 5.40
N CYS A 36 -12.29 -11.66 4.75
CA CYS A 36 -11.06 -12.44 4.88
C CYS A 36 -10.29 -12.64 3.56
N HIS A 37 -10.84 -12.24 2.41
CA HIS A 37 -10.31 -12.53 1.07
C HIS A 37 -10.12 -14.04 0.82
N ASP A 38 -11.07 -14.85 1.28
CA ASP A 38 -11.04 -16.32 1.29
C ASP A 38 -9.85 -16.94 2.07
N ARG A 39 -9.16 -16.18 2.92
CA ARG A 39 -8.03 -16.69 3.73
C ARG A 39 -8.46 -17.38 5.02
N GLY A 40 -9.68 -17.16 5.47
CA GLY A 40 -10.20 -17.71 6.72
C GLY A 40 -9.93 -16.87 7.97
N THR A 41 -9.04 -15.88 7.90
CA THR A 41 -8.85 -14.87 8.95
C THR A 41 -9.20 -13.47 8.44
N ILE A 42 -9.82 -12.66 9.29
CA ILE A 42 -10.26 -11.31 8.94
C ILE A 42 -9.03 -10.46 8.62
N ILE A 43 -9.12 -9.67 7.56
CA ILE A 43 -7.99 -8.84 7.13
C ILE A 43 -7.70 -7.77 8.20
N PRO A 44 -6.42 -7.44 8.48
CA PRO A 44 -6.06 -6.59 9.60
C PRO A 44 -6.77 -5.24 9.63
N ILE A 45 -6.94 -4.59 8.48
CA ILE A 45 -7.60 -3.27 8.40
C ILE A 45 -9.06 -3.33 8.84
N LEU A 46 -9.76 -4.43 8.58
CA LEU A 46 -11.15 -4.63 9.02
C LEU A 46 -11.22 -5.09 10.48
N ALA A 47 -10.25 -5.88 10.93
CA ALA A 47 -10.16 -6.26 12.34
C ALA A 47 -10.00 -5.03 13.24
N SER A 48 -9.17 -4.06 12.84
CA SER A 48 -8.98 -2.80 13.57
C SER A 48 -10.24 -1.91 13.65
N LEU A 49 -11.29 -2.18 12.85
CA LEU A 49 -12.58 -1.48 12.96
C LEU A 49 -13.41 -1.98 14.16
N VAL A 50 -13.14 -3.19 14.63
CA VAL A 50 -13.94 -3.87 15.67
C VAL A 50 -13.12 -4.10 16.94
N ILE A 51 -11.82 -4.37 16.79
CA ILE A 51 -10.88 -4.57 17.90
C ILE A 51 -10.06 -3.30 18.04
N GLU A 52 -10.38 -2.51 19.05
CA GLU A 52 -9.66 -1.27 19.35
C GLU A 52 -8.19 -1.56 19.66
N GLY A 53 -7.28 -0.84 18.99
CA GLY A 53 -5.85 -1.00 19.18
C GLY A 53 -5.24 -2.29 18.59
N TYR A 54 -5.98 -3.02 17.75
CA TYR A 54 -5.51 -4.27 17.15
C TYR A 54 -4.17 -4.12 16.42
N ASP A 55 -3.19 -4.92 16.81
CA ASP A 55 -1.85 -5.02 16.23
C ASP A 55 -1.64 -6.43 15.61
N PRO A 56 -1.64 -6.57 14.27
CA PRO A 56 -1.51 -7.86 13.60
C PRO A 56 -0.15 -8.55 13.81
N GLN A 57 0.84 -7.88 14.42
CA GLN A 57 2.12 -8.49 14.78
C GLN A 57 2.16 -9.06 16.20
N LYS A 58 1.22 -8.66 17.07
CA LYS A 58 1.22 -9.02 18.49
C LYS A 58 -0.03 -9.78 18.91
N ASP A 59 -1.15 -9.49 18.27
CA ASP A 59 -2.44 -10.03 18.62
C ASP A 59 -2.74 -11.33 17.86
N LYS A 60 -3.68 -12.10 18.42
CA LYS A 60 -4.22 -13.31 17.81
C LYS A 60 -4.97 -12.97 16.52
N LEU A 61 -4.99 -13.91 15.59
CA LEU A 61 -5.62 -13.77 14.28
C LEU A 61 -7.15 -13.86 14.40
N PRO A 62 -7.91 -12.80 14.10
CA PRO A 62 -9.36 -12.85 14.19
C PRO A 62 -9.94 -13.79 13.15
N LEU A 63 -10.62 -14.83 13.62
CA LEU A 63 -11.15 -15.88 12.78
C LEU A 63 -12.36 -15.37 12.01
N CYS A 64 -12.44 -15.69 10.72
CA CYS A 64 -13.63 -15.42 9.93
C CYS A 64 -14.71 -16.46 10.24
N GLN A 65 -15.80 -15.99 10.85
CA GLN A 65 -16.98 -16.79 11.17
C GLN A 65 -18.17 -16.45 10.26
N ASN A 66 -17.95 -15.82 9.10
CA ASN A 66 -19.01 -15.53 8.15
C ASN A 66 -19.67 -16.86 7.70
N PRO A 67 -21.00 -17.03 7.82
CA PRO A 67 -21.68 -18.29 7.49
C PRO A 67 -21.42 -18.80 6.07
N ASP A 68 -21.22 -17.89 5.11
CA ASP A 68 -20.96 -18.23 3.70
C ASP A 68 -19.47 -18.48 3.40
N CYS A 69 -18.62 -18.46 4.43
CA CYS A 69 -17.17 -18.61 4.31
C CYS A 69 -16.69 -19.95 4.88
N GLU A 70 -16.24 -20.83 4.00
CA GLU A 70 -15.65 -22.12 4.38
C GLU A 70 -14.18 -22.03 4.83
N ALA A 71 -13.48 -20.95 4.45
CA ALA A 71 -12.05 -20.82 4.69
C ALA A 71 -11.67 -20.76 6.18
N GLY A 72 -12.56 -20.23 7.04
CA GLY A 72 -12.33 -20.18 8.48
C GLY A 72 -12.25 -21.58 9.12
N LYS A 73 -12.93 -22.57 8.53
CA LYS A 73 -12.98 -23.93 9.09
C LYS A 73 -11.61 -24.62 9.13
N ALA A 74 -10.69 -24.22 8.26
CA ALA A 74 -9.32 -24.75 8.23
C ALA A 74 -8.50 -24.42 9.50
N PHE A 75 -8.96 -23.46 10.31
CA PHE A 75 -8.26 -23.01 11.51
C PHE A 75 -8.76 -23.66 12.80
N TYR A 76 -9.84 -24.45 12.76
CA TYR A 76 -10.31 -25.25 13.91
C TYR A 76 -9.44 -26.51 14.12
N SER A 77 -8.11 -26.35 14.18
CA SER A 77 -7.18 -27.41 14.54
C SER A 77 -6.58 -27.15 15.93
N PRO A 78 -6.31 -28.21 16.73
CA PRO A 78 -5.69 -28.04 18.05
C PRO A 78 -4.35 -27.28 18.01
N THR A 79 -3.64 -27.31 16.88
CA THR A 79 -2.36 -26.62 16.69
C THR A 79 -2.48 -25.11 16.49
N LEU A 80 -3.66 -24.60 16.17
CA LEU A 80 -3.89 -23.19 15.86
C LEU A 80 -4.79 -22.48 16.87
N GLU A 81 -5.39 -23.22 17.81
CA GLU A 81 -6.31 -22.72 18.83
C GLU A 81 -5.73 -21.56 19.65
N GLU A 82 -4.44 -21.62 20.00
CA GLU A 82 -3.78 -20.54 20.75
C GLU A 82 -3.56 -19.27 19.92
N CYS A 83 -3.55 -19.39 18.60
CA CYS A 83 -3.23 -18.30 17.65
C CYS A 83 -4.48 -17.58 17.11
N ILE A 84 -5.68 -18.14 17.30
CA ILE A 84 -6.93 -17.60 16.76
C ILE A 84 -7.73 -16.81 17.79
N ASP A 85 -8.43 -15.77 17.32
CA ASP A 85 -9.35 -14.96 18.10
C ASP A 85 -10.77 -15.15 17.56
N GLU A 86 -11.64 -15.74 18.37
CA GLU A 86 -13.02 -16.08 18.01
C GLU A 86 -14.04 -15.06 18.53
N ARG A 87 -13.60 -13.92 19.08
CA ARG A 87 -14.50 -12.90 19.64
C ARG A 87 -15.35 -12.20 18.58
N ILE A 88 -14.92 -12.18 17.32
CA ILE A 88 -15.68 -11.58 16.23
C ILE A 88 -16.80 -12.52 15.80
N SER A 89 -18.03 -12.16 16.15
CA SER A 89 -19.22 -12.94 15.83
C SER A 89 -19.50 -13.07 14.31
N PRO A 90 -20.30 -14.06 13.89
CA PRO A 90 -20.71 -14.22 12.50
C PRO A 90 -21.41 -12.98 11.91
N ALA A 91 -22.25 -12.32 12.71
CA ALA A 91 -22.97 -11.12 12.28
C ALA A 91 -22.02 -9.94 12.00
N VAL A 92 -20.97 -9.79 12.81
CA VAL A 92 -19.93 -8.78 12.58
C VAL A 92 -19.13 -9.12 11.33
N CYS A 93 -18.80 -10.40 11.10
CA CYS A 93 -18.13 -10.83 9.86
C CYS A 93 -18.93 -10.46 8.61
N GLN A 94 -20.25 -10.62 8.63
CA GLN A 94 -21.13 -10.21 7.52
C GLN A 94 -21.10 -8.70 7.29
N GLN A 95 -21.08 -7.89 8.35
CA GLN A 95 -20.95 -6.43 8.22
C GLN A 95 -19.60 -6.04 7.61
N LEU A 96 -18.51 -6.64 8.09
CA LEU A 96 -17.17 -6.42 7.53
C LEU A 96 -17.08 -6.86 6.06
N ASP A 97 -17.76 -7.94 5.68
CA ASP A 97 -17.84 -8.41 4.30
C ASP A 97 -18.52 -7.37 3.40
N LEU A 98 -19.64 -6.80 3.83
CA LEU A 98 -20.33 -5.74 3.09
C LEU A 98 -19.49 -4.47 2.95
N ILE A 99 -18.82 -4.05 4.03
CA ILE A 99 -17.93 -2.88 4.02
C ILE A 99 -16.83 -3.08 2.99
N GLU A 100 -16.17 -4.24 3.00
CA GLU A 100 -15.04 -4.48 2.10
C GLU A 100 -15.48 -4.69 0.64
N ARG A 101 -16.68 -5.26 0.40
CA ARG A 101 -17.28 -5.27 -0.94
C ARG A 101 -17.46 -3.85 -1.49
N GLU A 102 -17.97 -2.93 -0.67
CA GLU A 102 -18.14 -1.54 -1.09
C GLU A 102 -16.79 -0.84 -1.30
N ASN A 103 -15.79 -1.07 -0.43
CA ASN A 103 -14.44 -0.55 -0.61
C ASN A 103 -13.84 -0.97 -1.96
N TRP A 104 -13.99 -2.24 -2.34
CA TRP A 104 -13.53 -2.74 -3.63
C TRP A 104 -14.32 -2.18 -4.81
N HIS A 105 -15.63 -2.01 -4.65
CA HIS A 105 -16.47 -1.36 -5.63
C HIS A 105 -15.98 0.08 -5.90
N GLN A 106 -15.74 0.87 -4.86
CA GLN A 106 -15.21 2.23 -4.98
C GLN A 106 -13.81 2.27 -5.60
N THR A 107 -12.92 1.36 -5.18
CA THR A 107 -11.56 1.23 -5.74
C THR A 107 -11.62 0.97 -7.25
N ARG A 108 -12.52 0.08 -7.68
CA ARG A 108 -12.74 -0.21 -9.10
C ARG A 108 -13.25 1.02 -9.86
N LEU A 109 -14.20 1.76 -9.31
CA LEU A 109 -14.70 3.00 -9.93
C LEU A 109 -13.59 4.04 -10.11
N GLN A 110 -12.77 4.23 -9.09
CA GLN A 110 -11.62 5.14 -9.15
C GLN A 110 -10.60 4.71 -10.21
N TRP A 111 -10.31 3.41 -10.33
CA TRP A 111 -9.43 2.88 -11.37
C TRP A 111 -9.99 3.10 -12.78
N HIS A 112 -11.30 2.88 -12.97
CA HIS A 112 -11.96 3.19 -14.24
C HIS A 112 -11.83 4.68 -14.59
N GLN A 113 -12.09 5.58 -13.63
CA GLN A 113 -11.96 7.02 -13.84
C GLN A 113 -10.53 7.43 -14.17
N MET A 114 -9.53 6.90 -13.45
CA MET A 114 -8.12 7.20 -13.72
C MET A 114 -7.67 6.73 -15.11
N ARG A 115 -8.16 5.57 -15.58
CA ARG A 115 -7.85 5.08 -16.93
C ARG A 115 -8.50 5.89 -18.05
N GLN A 116 -9.65 6.52 -17.78
CA GLN A 116 -10.33 7.37 -18.75
C GLN A 116 -9.75 8.79 -18.83
N LYS A 117 -8.91 9.20 -17.86
CA LYS A 117 -8.23 10.49 -17.94
C LYS A 117 -7.30 10.48 -19.16
N PRO A 118 -7.37 11.50 -20.04
CA PRO A 118 -6.45 11.59 -21.15
C PRO A 118 -5.03 11.65 -20.60
N VAL A 119 -4.20 10.70 -21.02
CA VAL A 119 -2.76 10.75 -20.75
C VAL A 119 -2.22 11.95 -21.52
N ASP A 120 -1.56 12.88 -20.83
CA ASP A 120 -0.85 13.96 -21.51
C ASP A 120 0.31 13.36 -22.31
N LEU A 121 0.05 13.14 -23.60
CA LEU A 121 1.01 12.59 -24.55
C LEU A 121 2.24 13.49 -24.73
N SER A 122 2.24 14.73 -24.22
CA SER A 122 3.41 15.63 -24.21
C SER A 122 4.61 15.07 -23.44
N THR A 123 4.38 14.05 -22.59
CA THR A 123 5.41 13.34 -21.82
C THR A 123 5.89 12.05 -22.47
N ILE A 124 5.15 11.50 -23.44
CA ILE A 124 5.55 10.29 -24.15
C ILE A 124 6.64 10.65 -25.18
N GLY A 125 7.87 10.21 -24.92
CA GLY A 125 9.03 10.46 -25.78
C GLY A 125 10.07 11.41 -25.19
N LYS A 126 9.77 12.09 -24.07
CA LYS A 126 10.77 12.85 -23.32
C LYS A 126 11.54 11.89 -22.42
N ASN A 127 12.77 11.57 -22.78
CA ASN A 127 13.68 10.86 -21.89
C ASN A 127 13.86 11.72 -20.63
N LEU A 128 13.36 11.28 -19.47
CA LEU A 128 13.36 12.07 -18.23
C LEU A 128 14.77 12.52 -17.80
N ARG A 129 15.82 11.88 -18.31
CA ARG A 129 17.23 12.21 -18.05
C ARG A 129 17.87 13.11 -19.12
N GLY A 130 17.20 13.35 -20.24
CA GLY A 130 17.71 14.12 -21.38
C GLY A 130 16.80 15.26 -21.85
N ALA A 131 15.64 15.45 -21.21
CA ALA A 131 14.80 16.61 -21.45
C ALA A 131 15.44 17.85 -20.80
N SER A 132 16.04 18.71 -21.61
CA SER A 132 16.47 20.04 -21.17
C SER A 132 15.25 20.80 -20.67
N ARG A 133 15.29 21.27 -19.41
CA ARG A 133 14.28 22.18 -18.89
C ARG A 133 14.26 23.43 -19.77
N SER A 134 13.08 23.87 -20.17
CA SER A 134 12.91 25.21 -20.73
C SER A 134 13.30 26.25 -19.66
N ALA A 135 13.66 27.47 -20.08
CA ALA A 135 14.01 28.55 -19.15
C ALA A 135 12.90 28.83 -18.14
N GLN A 136 11.63 28.63 -18.54
CA GLN A 136 10.47 28.81 -17.68
C GLN A 136 10.33 27.69 -16.64
N GLU A 137 10.56 26.43 -17.02
CA GLU A 137 10.56 25.29 -16.09
C GLU A 137 11.73 25.37 -15.09
N GLN A 138 12.88 25.89 -15.52
CA GLN A 138 14.03 26.14 -14.66
C GLN A 138 13.71 27.19 -13.58
N MET A 139 13.14 28.33 -13.99
CA MET A 139 12.75 29.41 -13.09
C MET A 139 11.67 28.98 -12.08
N GLU A 140 10.68 28.19 -12.52
CA GLU A 140 9.65 27.67 -11.61
C GLU A 140 10.23 26.65 -10.62
N ALA A 141 11.16 25.80 -11.06
CA ALA A 141 11.83 24.84 -10.19
C ALA A 141 12.71 25.54 -9.14
N GLU A 142 13.43 26.60 -9.52
CA GLU A 142 14.23 27.43 -8.62
C GLU A 142 13.35 28.14 -7.59
N ARG A 143 12.25 28.75 -8.03
CA ARG A 143 11.28 29.41 -7.12
C ARG A 143 10.73 28.43 -6.08
N LYS A 144 10.29 27.24 -6.50
CA LYS A 144 9.79 26.20 -5.57
C LYS A 144 10.87 25.73 -4.60
N HIS A 145 12.12 25.66 -5.04
CA HIS A 145 13.23 25.27 -4.19
C HIS A 145 13.52 26.34 -3.12
N GLU A 146 13.51 27.61 -3.50
CA GLU A 146 13.66 28.75 -2.59
C GLU A 146 12.52 28.84 -1.57
N GLU A 147 11.28 28.62 -1.99
CA GLU A 147 10.10 28.56 -1.12
C GLU A 147 10.27 27.48 -0.03
N ILE A 148 10.71 26.28 -0.41
CA ILE A 148 10.95 25.17 0.54
C ILE A 148 12.11 25.48 1.48
N ILE A 149 13.22 26.02 0.97
CA ILE A 149 14.38 26.41 1.80
C ILE A 149 13.99 27.50 2.79
N SER A 150 13.23 28.50 2.35
CA SER A 150 12.74 29.58 3.20
C SER A 150 11.83 29.05 4.30
N GLN A 151 10.90 28.15 3.97
CA GLN A 151 9.99 27.52 4.92
C GLN A 151 10.77 26.71 5.98
N TYR A 152 11.75 25.90 5.56
CA TYR A 152 12.63 25.16 6.47
C TYR A 152 13.55 26.04 7.32
N SER A 153 13.89 27.23 6.83
CA SER A 153 14.74 28.19 7.55
C SER A 153 13.95 28.97 8.60
N GLY A 154 12.67 29.27 8.32
CA GLY A 154 11.74 29.88 9.28
C GLY A 154 11.40 28.97 10.46
N ASP A 155 11.29 27.67 10.24
CA ASP A 155 11.02 26.68 11.29
C ASP A 155 12.20 26.43 12.26
N LYS A 156 13.42 26.86 11.88
CA LYS A 156 14.58 26.81 12.78
C LYS A 156 14.67 28.02 13.71
N THR A 157 14.11 29.16 13.34
CA THR A 157 14.18 30.38 14.17
C THR A 157 13.20 30.33 15.34
N THR A 158 12.07 29.64 15.21
CA THR A 158 11.08 29.46 16.28
C THR A 158 11.45 28.39 17.31
N ASN A 159 12.38 27.47 17.00
CA ASN A 159 12.84 26.43 17.93
C ASN A 159 14.11 26.79 18.72
N SER A 160 14.68 27.99 18.55
CA SER A 160 15.93 28.40 19.23
C SER A 160 15.73 29.22 20.51
N GLU A 161 14.50 29.45 20.98
CA GLU A 161 14.22 30.20 22.21
C GLU A 161 13.80 29.36 23.42
N LEU A 162 13.74 28.03 23.31
CA LEU A 162 13.55 27.16 24.46
C LEU A 162 14.66 26.11 24.52
N LEU A 163 15.75 26.45 25.23
CA LEU A 163 16.54 25.58 26.10
C LEU A 163 17.89 26.26 26.40
N THR A 164 17.87 27.27 27.28
CA THR A 164 19.05 27.62 28.06
C THR A 164 18.82 27.28 29.53
N ASN A 165 19.91 26.79 30.12
CA ASN A 165 20.15 26.43 31.52
C ASN A 165 19.66 25.05 31.93
N SER A 166 20.45 24.23 32.60
CA SER A 166 21.84 24.25 33.05
C SER A 166 21.96 22.94 33.83
N HIS A 167 23.10 22.25 33.70
CA HIS A 167 23.74 21.33 34.65
C HIS A 167 24.44 20.21 33.90
N GLY A 168 25.74 20.12 34.16
CA GLY A 168 26.71 19.38 33.39
C GLY A 168 26.71 17.89 33.66
N ASN A 169 27.05 17.13 32.62
CA ASN A 169 28.25 16.29 32.54
C ASN A 169 28.07 15.31 31.37
N LYS A 170 29.00 15.37 30.40
CA LYS A 170 29.08 14.42 29.30
C LYS A 170 29.86 13.20 29.76
N THR A 171 29.24 12.03 29.77
CA THR A 171 29.94 10.75 29.78
C THR A 171 29.68 10.04 28.46
N TYR A 172 30.75 9.82 27.69
CA TYR A 172 30.72 8.99 26.49
C TYR A 172 30.95 7.54 26.93
N ALA A 173 29.96 6.68 26.71
CA ALA A 173 30.12 5.24 26.88
C ALA A 173 30.68 4.64 25.58
N THR A 174 31.95 4.26 25.65
CA THR A 174 32.69 3.48 24.66
C THR A 174 32.07 2.08 24.54
N ARG A 175 31.77 1.62 23.32
CA ARG A 175 31.46 0.19 23.05
C ARG A 175 32.74 -0.64 23.11
N PRO A 176 32.77 -1.78 23.80
CA PRO A 176 33.86 -2.74 23.67
C PRO A 176 33.71 -3.57 22.38
N LEU A 177 34.86 -4.05 21.91
CA LEU A 177 35.15 -4.77 20.67
C LEU A 177 34.33 -6.06 20.49
#